data_AF-A0A1H0MAW0-F1
#
_entry.id   AF-A0A1H0MAW0-F1
#
_cell.length_a   1.000
_cell.length_b   1.000
_cell.length_c   1.000
_cell.angle_alpha   90.00
_cell.angle_beta   90.00
_cell.angle_gamma   90.00
#
_symmetry.space_group_name_H-M   'P 1'
#
loop_
_entity.id
_entity.type
_entity.pdbx_description
1 polymer ?
#
loop_
_entity_poly.entity_id
_entity_poly.type
_entity_poly.pdbx_seq_one_letter_code
_entity_poly.pdbx_strand_id
1 'polypeptide(L)'
;MVKKTFKTGFEPGRGFTQEDWDAVDSPPLTTEEIAQAKPFREALPELATEMDREIARRGRPRADLTKMPVTIRLDADVVAKFKATGKGWQSKINDVLKRAKV
;
A
#
# COMPACT_ATOMS: atom_id res chain seq x y z
N MET A 1 -3.12 -4.50 9.89
CA MET A 1 -2.51 -5.45 8.93
C MET A 1 -3.63 -6.35 8.43
N VAL A 2 -4.05 -6.21 7.17
CA VAL A 2 -5.12 -7.05 6.59
C VAL A 2 -4.51 -8.40 6.26
N LYS A 3 -4.98 -9.49 6.88
CA LYS A 3 -4.61 -10.85 6.46
C LYS A 3 -5.19 -11.05 5.06
N LYS A 4 -4.35 -11.06 4.02
CA LYS A 4 -4.79 -11.47 2.67
C LYS A 4 -5.08 -12.97 2.71
N THR A 5 -6.33 -13.34 2.47
CA THR A 5 -6.70 -14.70 2.09
C THR A 5 -6.37 -14.89 0.62
N PHE A 6 -5.45 -15.83 0.34
CA PHE A 6 -5.20 -16.28 -1.02
C PHE A 6 -6.31 -17.26 -1.43
N LYS A 7 -6.88 -17.07 -2.61
CA LYS A 7 -7.85 -18.02 -3.18
C LYS A 7 -7.09 -19.13 -3.89
N THR A 8 -7.52 -20.37 -3.70
CA THR A 8 -6.80 -21.59 -4.14
C THR A 8 -7.45 -22.31 -5.32
N GLY A 9 -8.43 -21.70 -6.01
CA GLY A 9 -9.13 -22.33 -7.13
C GLY A 9 -9.49 -21.36 -8.25
N PHE A 10 -9.94 -21.91 -9.39
CA PHE A 10 -10.38 -21.15 -10.57
C PHE A 10 -11.53 -20.19 -10.23
N GLU A 11 -11.47 -18.96 -10.76
CA GLU A 11 -12.57 -18.00 -10.71
C GLU A 11 -12.88 -17.48 -12.12
N PRO A 12 -14.15 -17.53 -12.57
CA PRO A 12 -14.52 -17.01 -13.88
C PRO A 12 -14.38 -15.48 -13.93
N GLY A 13 -14.29 -14.93 -15.15
CA GLY A 13 -14.23 -13.47 -15.39
C GLY A 13 -12.83 -12.86 -15.25
N ARG A 14 -11.77 -13.68 -15.24
CA ARG A 14 -10.36 -13.24 -15.18
C ARG A 14 -9.67 -13.16 -16.55
N GLY A 15 -10.41 -13.37 -17.64
CA GLY A 15 -9.89 -13.33 -19.01
C GLY A 15 -9.28 -14.64 -19.52
N PHE A 16 -9.46 -15.75 -18.79
CA PHE A 16 -9.13 -17.11 -19.19
C PHE A 16 -10.28 -18.05 -18.79
N THR A 17 -10.44 -19.15 -19.55
CA THR A 17 -11.49 -20.16 -19.30
C THR A 17 -11.06 -21.18 -18.25
N GLN A 18 -12.00 -22.00 -17.79
CA GLN A 18 -11.64 -23.10 -16.88
C GLN A 18 -10.81 -24.15 -17.62
N GLU A 19 -11.13 -24.39 -18.89
CA GLU A 19 -10.39 -25.29 -19.76
C GLU A 19 -8.93 -24.83 -19.93
N ASP A 20 -8.70 -23.52 -20.13
CA ASP A 20 -7.34 -22.95 -20.18
C ASP A 20 -6.59 -23.13 -18.86
N TRP A 21 -7.29 -23.00 -17.72
CA TRP A 21 -6.72 -23.16 -16.39
C TRP A 21 -6.31 -24.61 -16.12
N ASP A 22 -7.20 -25.56 -16.43
CA ASP A 22 -6.98 -26.98 -16.20
C ASP A 22 -5.96 -27.58 -17.19
N ALA A 23 -5.73 -26.92 -18.33
CA ALA A 23 -4.72 -27.33 -19.32
C ALA A 23 -3.27 -26.99 -18.91
N VAL A 24 -3.06 -26.09 -17.94
CA VAL A 24 -1.72 -25.71 -17.49
C VAL A 24 -1.26 -26.65 -16.38
N ASP A 25 -0.24 -27.45 -16.70
CA ASP A 25 0.50 -28.19 -15.67
C ASP A 25 1.53 -27.28 -15.00
N SER A 26 1.40 -27.07 -13.69
CA SER A 26 2.28 -26.24 -12.89
C SER A 26 2.81 -27.06 -11.70
N PRO A 27 3.86 -27.88 -11.91
CA PRO A 27 4.47 -28.64 -10.83
C PRO A 27 5.07 -27.71 -9.77
N PRO A 28 5.20 -28.17 -8.51
CA PRO A 28 5.84 -27.39 -7.47
C PRO A 28 7.32 -27.17 -7.80
N LEU A 29 7.81 -25.95 -7.57
CA LEU A 29 9.22 -25.62 -7.72
C LEU A 29 10.08 -26.45 -6.76
N THR A 30 11.19 -26.98 -7.29
CA THR A 30 12.22 -27.68 -6.50
C THR A 30 13.05 -26.71 -5.66
N THR A 31 13.75 -27.23 -4.64
CA THR A 31 14.60 -26.40 -3.77
C THR A 31 15.75 -25.77 -4.56
N GLU A 32 16.28 -26.50 -5.54
CA GLU A 32 17.36 -26.12 -6.42
C GLU A 32 16.94 -24.98 -7.36
N GLU A 33 15.73 -25.04 -7.92
CA GLU A 33 15.18 -23.98 -8.76
C GLU A 33 14.93 -22.70 -7.94
N ILE A 34 14.43 -22.84 -6.71
CA ILE A 34 14.27 -21.70 -5.79
C ILE A 34 15.62 -21.08 -5.45
N ALA A 35 16.66 -21.90 -5.24
CA ALA A 35 18.00 -21.41 -4.94
C ALA A 35 18.63 -20.61 -6.10
N GLN A 36 18.20 -20.86 -7.35
CA GLN A 36 18.66 -20.14 -8.54
C GLN A 36 17.84 -18.88 -8.85
N ALA A 37 16.75 -18.63 -8.12
CA ALA A 37 15.90 -17.46 -8.34
C ALA A 37 16.70 -16.16 -8.16
N LYS A 38 16.53 -15.22 -9.09
CA LYS A 38 17.15 -13.89 -9.03
C LYS A 38 16.12 -12.83 -8.66
N PRO A 39 16.52 -11.77 -7.94
CA PRO A 39 15.66 -10.61 -7.74
C PRO A 39 15.20 -10.04 -9.08
N PHE A 40 13.92 -9.62 -9.16
CA PHE A 40 13.33 -9.10 -10.41
C PHE A 40 14.16 -8.01 -11.08
N ARG A 41 14.69 -7.06 -10.27
CA ARG A 41 15.52 -5.96 -10.78
C ARG A 41 16.84 -6.42 -11.39
N GLU A 42 17.37 -7.56 -10.96
CA GLU A 42 18.60 -8.14 -11.52
C GLU A 42 18.30 -8.99 -12.75
N ALA A 43 17.19 -9.73 -12.75
CA ALA A 43 16.79 -10.57 -13.87
C ALA A 43 16.33 -9.75 -15.09
N LEU A 44 15.66 -8.60 -14.86
CA LEU A 44 15.07 -7.75 -15.90
C LEU A 44 15.36 -6.26 -15.63
N PRO A 45 16.62 -5.81 -15.80
CA PRO A 45 17.04 -4.45 -15.41
C PRO A 45 16.36 -3.34 -16.22
N GLU A 46 16.13 -3.55 -17.52
CA GLU A 46 15.47 -2.57 -18.39
C GLU A 46 14.01 -2.35 -17.99
N LEU A 47 13.27 -3.45 -17.79
CA LEU A 47 11.87 -3.40 -17.35
C LEU A 47 11.74 -2.80 -15.95
N ALA A 48 12.65 -3.13 -15.03
CA ALA A 48 12.68 -2.50 -13.71
C ALA A 48 12.87 -0.98 -13.80
N THR A 49 13.76 -0.51 -14.67
CA THR A 49 14.00 0.92 -14.90
C THR A 49 12.76 1.61 -15.47
N GLU A 50 12.08 0.97 -16.42
CA GLU A 50 10.83 1.49 -17.00
C GLU A 50 9.71 1.55 -15.96
N MET A 51 9.56 0.50 -15.14
CA MET A 51 8.62 0.48 -14.02
C MET A 51 8.89 1.60 -13.02
N ASP A 52 10.14 1.79 -12.61
CA ASP A 52 10.52 2.85 -11.67
C ASP A 52 10.23 4.24 -12.27
N ARG A 53 10.49 4.45 -13.57
CA ARG A 53 10.11 5.67 -14.29
C ARG A 53 8.59 5.89 -14.30
N GLU A 54 7.81 4.84 -14.55
CA GLU A 54 6.36 4.94 -14.59
C GLU A 54 5.76 5.20 -13.20
N ILE A 55 6.29 4.57 -12.15
CA ILE A 55 5.90 4.83 -10.77
C ILE A 55 6.21 6.27 -10.39
N ALA A 56 7.41 6.77 -10.74
CA ALA A 56 7.79 8.15 -10.50
C ALA A 56 6.87 9.14 -11.23
N ARG A 57 6.50 8.82 -12.48
CA ARG A 57 5.57 9.63 -13.30
C ARG A 57 4.16 9.68 -12.71
N ARG A 58 3.62 8.53 -12.27
CA ARG A 58 2.27 8.44 -11.67
C ARG A 58 2.22 9.07 -10.28
N GLY A 59 3.34 9.09 -9.57
CA GLY A 59 3.43 9.52 -8.19
C GLY A 59 2.70 8.56 -7.24
N ARG A 60 2.63 8.94 -5.96
CA ARG A 60 1.86 8.16 -4.98
C ARG A 60 0.39 8.13 -5.42
N PRO A 61 -0.26 6.95 -5.43
CA PRO A 61 -1.70 6.86 -5.67
C PRO A 61 -2.46 7.87 -4.81
N ARG A 62 -3.46 8.53 -5.39
CA ARG A 62 -4.34 9.43 -4.63
C ARG A 62 -4.95 8.63 -3.49
N ALA A 63 -4.82 9.13 -2.26
CA ALA A 63 -5.51 8.54 -1.14
C ALA A 63 -7.01 8.84 -1.25
N ASP A 64 -7.85 7.83 -1.07
CA ASP A 64 -9.32 7.98 -1.14
C ASP A 64 -9.85 8.98 -0.11
N LEU A 65 -9.17 9.08 1.04
CA LEU A 65 -9.47 10.04 2.11
C LEU A 65 -8.22 10.83 2.46
N THR A 66 -8.24 12.13 2.18
CA THR A 66 -7.19 13.07 2.56
C THR A 66 -7.62 13.92 3.76
N LYS A 67 -6.65 14.41 4.54
CA LYS A 67 -6.92 15.41 5.57
C LYS A 67 -7.31 16.72 4.88
N MET A 68 -8.42 17.32 5.26
CA MET A 68 -8.82 18.64 4.75
C MET A 68 -8.08 19.74 5.51
N PRO A 69 -7.36 20.65 4.83
CA PRO A 69 -6.80 21.82 5.48
C PRO A 69 -7.93 22.78 5.85
N VAL A 70 -8.12 23.03 7.14
CA VAL A 70 -9.11 23.99 7.65
C VAL A 70 -8.42 25.01 8.55
N THR A 71 -8.85 26.26 8.47
CA THR A 71 -8.37 27.34 9.34
C THR A 71 -9.33 27.48 10.52
N ILE A 72 -8.90 27.08 11.70
CA ILE A 72 -9.64 27.25 12.96
C ILE A 72 -8.78 28.03 13.96
N ARG A 73 -9.43 28.78 14.86
CA ARG A 73 -8.77 29.40 16.01
C ARG A 73 -8.91 28.47 17.21
N LEU A 74 -7.80 28.25 17.91
CA LEU A 74 -7.73 27.45 19.13
C LEU A 74 -7.14 28.33 20.23
N ASP A 75 -7.49 28.05 21.47
CA ASP A 75 -6.94 28.77 22.62
C ASP A 75 -5.42 28.59 22.72
N ALA A 76 -4.75 29.64 23.19
CA ALA A 76 -3.28 29.70 23.20
C ALA A 76 -2.66 28.61 24.10
N ASP A 77 -3.30 28.31 25.23
CA ASP A 77 -2.90 27.28 26.18
C ASP A 77 -3.03 25.87 25.59
N VAL A 78 -4.10 25.59 24.83
CA VAL A 78 -4.30 24.34 24.09
C VAL A 78 -3.13 24.15 23.10
N VAL A 79 -2.84 25.15 22.28
CA VAL A 79 -1.75 25.07 21.30
C VAL A 79 -0.40 24.86 21.99
N ALA A 80 -0.12 25.60 23.07
CA ALA A 80 1.10 25.46 23.84
C ALA A 80 1.25 24.04 24.42
N LYS A 81 0.18 23.51 25.04
CA LYS A 81 0.15 22.16 25.62
C LYS A 81 0.45 21.08 24.59
N PHE A 82 -0.13 21.16 23.39
CA PHE A 82 0.17 20.18 22.34
C PHE A 82 1.57 20.36 21.78
N LYS A 83 2.04 21.59 21.51
CA LYS A 83 3.41 21.84 21.02
C LYS A 83 4.48 21.28 21.96
N ALA A 84 4.27 21.36 23.27
CA ALA A 84 5.17 20.78 24.28
C ALA A 84 5.33 19.25 24.14
N THR A 85 4.37 18.56 23.49
CA THR A 85 4.47 17.11 23.23
C THR A 85 5.43 16.74 22.10
N GLY A 86 6.07 17.73 21.45
CA GLY A 86 7.11 17.54 20.44
C GLY A 86 6.58 17.17 19.05
N LYS A 87 7.40 16.44 18.28
CA LYS A 87 7.10 16.05 16.90
C LYS A 87 5.74 15.34 16.81
N GLY A 88 4.91 15.78 15.86
CA GLY A 88 3.58 15.20 15.64
C GLY A 88 2.46 15.77 16.50
N TRP A 89 2.67 16.87 17.22
CA TRP A 89 1.62 17.52 18.03
C TRP A 89 0.33 17.83 17.26
N GLN A 90 0.43 18.18 15.96
CA GLN A 90 -0.73 18.42 15.09
C GLN A 90 -1.57 17.14 14.84
N SER A 91 -0.93 15.97 14.76
CA SER A 91 -1.66 14.70 14.68
C SER A 91 -2.34 14.39 16.01
N LYS A 92 -1.67 14.64 17.13
CA LYS A 92 -2.23 14.40 18.48
C LYS A 92 -3.46 15.26 18.75
N ILE A 93 -3.45 16.54 18.38
CA ILE A 93 -4.63 17.39 18.52
C ILE A 93 -5.78 16.94 17.60
N ASN A 94 -5.47 16.54 16.36
CA ASN A 94 -6.47 15.96 15.46
C ASN A 94 -7.11 14.68 16.04
N ASP A 95 -6.34 13.81 16.70
CA ASP A 95 -6.89 12.60 17.32
C ASP A 95 -7.79 12.90 18.52
N VAL A 96 -7.54 14.00 19.24
CA VAL A 96 -8.45 14.49 20.30
C VAL A 96 -9.74 15.00 19.68
N LEU A 97 -9.67 15.81 18.62
CA LEU A 97 -10.85 16.31 17.91
C LEU A 97 -11.72 15.17 17.37
N LYS A 98 -11.13 14.08 16.86
CA LYS A 98 -11.86 12.88 16.43
C LYS A 98 -12.68 12.20 17.52
N ARG A 99 -12.29 12.35 18.80
CA ARG A 99 -12.99 11.75 19.94
C ARG A 99 -14.05 12.68 20.53
N ALA A 100 -14.11 13.94 20.09
CA ALA A 100 -15.12 14.86 20.54
C ALA A 100 -16.50 14.32 20.16
N LYS A 101 -17.40 14.26 21.13
CA LYS A 101 -18.82 14.01 20.87
C LYS A 101 -19.42 15.34 20.46
N VAL A 102 -19.69 15.47 19.17
CA VAL A 102 -20.44 16.57 18.56
C VAL A 102 -21.86 16.11 18.25
#